data_AF-A0A1E4F051-F1
#
_entry.id   AF-A0A1E4F051-F1
#
_cell.length_a   1.000
_cell.length_b   1.000
_cell.length_c   1.000
_cell.angle_alpha   90.00
_cell.angle_beta   90.00
_cell.angle_gamma   90.00
#
_symmetry.space_group_name_H-M   'P 1'
#
loop_
_entity.id
_entity.type
_entity.pdbx_description
1 polymer ?
#
loop_
_entity_poly.entity_id
_entity_poly.type
_entity_poly.pdbx_seq_one_letter_code
_entity_poly.pdbx_strand_id
1 'polypeptide(L)'
;MQAPEVLKGWIGNYWETGMEEPARLIFQDERFTEGKSWSLDGMHELRAGHHLRIYAPDGDLLWEGTLGMKRRSWFGPADLVPPEIDHWFHLNPPLRAELRISGNNC
;
A
#
# COMPACT_ATOMS: atom_id res chain seq x y z
N MET A 1 19.67 -17.73 1.88
CA MET A 1 18.97 -16.48 2.23
C MET A 1 18.55 -15.85 0.91
N GLN A 2 17.25 -15.87 0.59
CA GLN A 2 16.75 -15.24 -0.63
C GLN A 2 16.72 -13.73 -0.38
N ALA A 3 17.25 -12.93 -1.31
CA ALA A 3 17.21 -11.47 -1.15
C ALA A 3 15.74 -11.01 -1.09
N PRO A 4 15.41 -9.97 -0.31
CA PRO A 4 14.05 -9.44 -0.27
C PRO A 4 13.64 -8.99 -1.68
N GLU A 5 12.48 -9.46 -2.14
CA GLU A 5 11.94 -9.03 -3.42
C GLU A 5 11.38 -7.62 -3.26
N VAL A 6 11.76 -6.72 -4.17
CA VAL A 6 11.22 -5.36 -4.22
C VAL A 6 10.26 -5.30 -5.39
N LEU A 7 8.96 -5.24 -5.08
CA LEU A 7 7.93 -5.05 -6.08
C LEU A 7 7.79 -3.56 -6.38
N LYS A 8 7.48 -3.24 -7.63
CA LYS A 8 7.18 -1.89 -8.10
C LYS A 8 5.72 -1.83 -8.52
N GLY A 9 5.08 -0.71 -8.26
CA GLY A 9 3.64 -0.65 -8.43
C GLY A 9 3.01 0.62 -7.91
N TRP A 10 1.74 0.52 -7.57
CA TRP A 10 0.98 1.64 -7.04
C TRP A 10 0.16 1.27 -5.83
N ILE A 11 -0.03 2.25 -4.95
CA ILE A 11 -0.88 2.10 -3.77
C ILE A 11 -2.29 2.59 -4.11
N GLY A 12 -3.30 1.89 -3.61
CA GLY A 12 -4.69 2.33 -3.72
C GLY A 12 -5.58 1.72 -2.66
N ASN A 13 -6.86 2.09 -2.73
CA ASN A 13 -7.88 1.59 -1.83
C ASN A 13 -8.80 0.65 -2.62
N TYR A 14 -8.97 -0.57 -2.09
CA TYR A 14 -9.91 -1.54 -2.62
C TYR A 14 -11.21 -1.49 -1.81
N TRP A 15 -12.32 -1.38 -2.53
CA TRP A 15 -13.67 -1.41 -1.97
C TRP A 15 -14.39 -2.62 -2.56
N GLU A 16 -14.85 -3.53 -1.71
CA GLU A 16 -15.73 -4.60 -2.14
C GLU A 16 -17.18 -4.10 -2.08
N THR A 17 -17.84 -4.05 -3.25
CA THR A 17 -19.22 -3.56 -3.35
C THR A 17 -20.15 -4.45 -2.52
N GLY A 18 -20.78 -3.88 -1.48
CA GLY A 18 -21.72 -4.59 -0.62
C GLY A 18 -21.22 -4.90 0.80
N MET A 19 -20.00 -4.50 1.16
CA MET A 19 -19.52 -4.52 2.55
C MET A 19 -19.66 -3.15 3.22
N GLU A 20 -20.04 -3.14 4.51
CA GLU A 20 -19.95 -1.96 5.41
C GLU A 20 -18.51 -1.75 5.94
N GLU A 21 -17.55 -2.57 5.52
CA GLU A 21 -16.15 -2.49 5.96
C GLU A 21 -15.41 -1.30 5.33
N PRO A 22 -14.45 -0.70 6.06
CA PRO A 22 -13.58 0.33 5.50
C PRO A 22 -12.74 -0.21 4.35
N ALA A 23 -12.37 0.68 3.41
CA ALA A 23 -11.52 0.33 2.27
C ALA A 23 -10.24 -0.38 2.73
N ARG A 24 -9.89 -1.47 2.05
CA ARG A 24 -8.62 -2.16 2.28
C ARG A 24 -7.53 -1.45 1.52
N LEU A 25 -6.40 -1.22 2.19
CA LEU A 25 -5.22 -0.67 1.56
C LEU A 25 -4.52 -1.77 0.77
N ILE A 26 -4.28 -1.53 -0.51
CA ILE A 26 -3.62 -2.47 -1.42
C ILE A 26 -2.42 -1.85 -2.13
N PHE A 27 -1.54 -2.72 -2.58
CA PHE A 27 -0.47 -2.44 -3.53
C PHE A 27 -0.70 -3.26 -4.79
N GLN A 28 -0.71 -2.62 -5.94
CA GLN A 28 -0.83 -3.26 -7.24
C GLN A 28 0.54 -3.34 -7.89
N ASP A 29 1.02 -4.55 -8.13
CA ASP A 29 2.26 -4.81 -8.87
C ASP A 29 2.09 -4.43 -10.34
N GLU A 30 3.03 -3.61 -10.85
CA GLU A 30 3.03 -3.11 -12.21
C GLU A 30 3.19 -4.20 -13.27
N ARG A 31 3.79 -5.34 -12.91
CA ARG A 31 3.95 -6.50 -13.80
C ARG A 31 2.61 -7.08 -14.26
N PHE A 32 1.54 -6.87 -13.48
CA PHE A 32 0.21 -7.46 -13.71
C PHE A 32 -0.81 -6.44 -14.23
N THR A 33 -0.37 -5.24 -14.59
CA THR A 33 -1.27 -4.20 -15.11
C THR A 33 -0.75 -3.63 -16.42
N GLU A 34 -1.57 -3.68 -17.46
CA GLU A 34 -1.37 -2.86 -18.64
C GLU A 34 -2.09 -1.52 -18.42
N GLY A 35 -1.33 -0.43 -18.24
CA GLY A 35 -1.87 0.94 -18.29
C GLY A 35 -2.69 1.41 -17.09
N LYS A 36 -2.18 1.30 -15.85
CA LYS A 36 -2.82 1.76 -14.60
C LYS A 36 -4.22 1.16 -14.31
N SER A 37 -4.60 0.09 -14.99
CA SER A 37 -5.81 -0.69 -14.70
C SER A 37 -5.57 -1.60 -13.48
N TRP A 38 -6.58 -1.83 -12.65
CA TRP A 38 -6.47 -2.72 -11.49
C TRP A 38 -6.63 -4.19 -11.90
N SER A 39 -5.84 -5.09 -11.31
CA SER A 39 -5.87 -6.53 -11.56
C SER A 39 -5.71 -7.31 -10.26
N LEU A 40 -6.55 -8.33 -10.05
CA LEU A 40 -6.50 -9.18 -8.86
C LEU A 40 -5.17 -9.96 -8.76
N ASP A 41 -4.58 -10.37 -9.90
CA ASP A 41 -3.39 -11.22 -9.92
C ASP A 41 -2.13 -10.57 -9.34
N GLY A 42 -2.08 -9.23 -9.32
CA GLY A 42 -0.97 -8.44 -8.75
C GLY A 42 -1.37 -7.61 -7.54
N MET A 43 -2.53 -7.90 -6.94
CA MET A 43 -3.05 -7.15 -5.81
C MET A 43 -2.52 -7.72 -4.50
N HIS A 44 -1.76 -6.93 -3.77
CA HIS A 44 -1.23 -7.25 -2.46
C HIS A 44 -1.95 -6.42 -1.40
N GLU A 45 -2.66 -7.07 -0.49
CA GLU A 45 -3.18 -6.40 0.70
C GLU A 45 -2.01 -5.92 1.56
N LEU A 46 -1.96 -4.61 1.84
CA LEU A 46 -0.94 -4.05 2.71
C LEU A 46 -1.32 -4.30 4.17
N ARG A 47 -0.33 -4.70 4.98
CA ARG A 47 -0.50 -5.01 6.40
C ARG A 47 0.60 -4.39 7.23
N ALA A 48 0.40 -4.35 8.55
CA ALA A 48 1.43 -3.87 9.46
C ALA A 48 2.69 -4.74 9.34
N GLY A 49 3.85 -4.09 9.32
CA GLY A 49 5.14 -4.74 9.07
C GLY A 49 5.61 -4.68 7.61
N HIS A 50 4.74 -4.34 6.65
CA HIS A 50 5.19 -4.09 5.27
C HIS A 50 6.01 -2.82 5.19
N HIS A 51 7.15 -2.90 4.50
CA HIS A 51 8.01 -1.76 4.26
C HIS A 51 7.79 -1.21 2.85
N LEU A 52 7.57 0.09 2.75
CA LEU A 52 7.19 0.79 1.54
C LEU A 52 8.08 1.99 1.30
N ARG A 53 8.32 2.30 0.02
CA ARG A 53 8.79 3.61 -0.45
C ARG A 53 7.75 4.18 -1.39
N ILE A 54 7.34 5.43 -1.20
CA ILE A 54 6.30 6.09 -1.99
C ILE A 54 6.90 7.32 -2.65
N TYR A 55 6.62 7.46 -3.94
CA TYR A 55 7.18 8.51 -4.78
C TYR A 55 6.10 9.43 -5.33
N ALA A 56 6.43 10.71 -5.45
CA ALA A 56 5.65 11.71 -6.15
C ALA A 56 5.63 11.44 -7.67
N PRO A 57 4.68 12.03 -8.42
CA PRO A 57 4.60 11.85 -9.87
C PRO A 57 5.87 12.28 -10.65
N ASP A 58 6.64 13.22 -10.12
CA ASP A 58 7.93 13.69 -10.65
C ASP A 58 9.10 12.74 -10.31
N GLY A 59 8.89 11.78 -9.40
CA GLY A 59 9.88 10.80 -8.97
C GLY A 59 10.49 11.08 -7.60
N ASP A 60 10.15 12.19 -6.95
CA ASP A 60 10.69 12.53 -5.63
C ASP A 60 10.17 11.57 -4.55
N LEU A 61 11.01 11.22 -3.58
CA LEU A 61 10.61 10.36 -2.46
C LEU A 61 9.71 11.15 -1.51
N LEU A 62 8.45 10.74 -1.38
CA LEU A 62 7.49 11.32 -0.43
C LEU A 62 7.59 10.67 0.94
N TRP A 63 7.81 9.35 0.97
CA TRP A 63 7.84 8.60 2.22
C TRP A 63 8.57 7.28 2.07
N GLU A 64 9.31 6.88 3.11
CA GLU A 64 9.89 5.55 3.26
C GLU A 64 9.72 5.08 4.70
N GLY A 65 9.19 3.88 4.89
CA GLY A 65 8.98 3.35 6.23
C GLY A 65 8.23 2.05 6.27
N THR A 66 8.03 1.56 7.50
CA THR A 66 7.27 0.35 7.78
C THR A 66 5.88 0.72 8.24
N LEU A 67 4.86 0.13 7.62
CA LEU A 67 3.47 0.31 8.01
C LEU A 67 3.25 -0.21 9.42
N GLY A 68 2.56 0.59 10.24
CA GLY A 68 2.14 0.22 11.58
C GLY A 68 0.64 0.37 11.74
N MET A 69 0.08 -0.32 12.73
CA MET A 69 -1.28 -0.02 13.17
C MET A 69 -1.25 1.18 14.11
N LYS A 70 -2.01 2.22 13.81
CA LYS A 70 -2.18 3.38 14.69
C LYS A 70 -3.62 3.43 15.15
N ARG A 71 -3.83 3.41 16.47
CA ARG A 71 -5.15 3.66 17.05
C ARG A 71 -5.47 5.15 16.95
N ARG A 72 -6.54 5.50 16.23
CA ARG A 72 -7.01 6.90 16.11
C ARG A 72 -7.63 7.43 17.39
N SER A 73 -8.12 6.56 18.29
CA SER A 73 -8.65 6.95 19.60
C SER A 73 -8.58 5.80 20.62
N TRP A 74 -8.75 6.12 21.91
CA TRP A 74 -8.67 5.15 23.02
C TRP A 74 -9.68 3.99 22.92
N PHE A 75 -10.81 4.21 22.24
CA PHE A 75 -11.88 3.22 22.02
C PHE A 75 -12.14 2.92 20.54
N GLY A 76 -11.32 3.46 19.64
CA GLY A 76 -11.52 3.33 18.19
C GLY A 76 -10.77 2.15 17.57
N PRO A 77 -11.15 1.76 16.33
CA PRO A 77 -10.40 0.77 15.57
C PRO A 77 -8.96 1.22 15.33
N ALA A 78 -8.05 0.24 15.23
CA ALA A 78 -6.69 0.49 14.82
C ALA A 78 -6.65 0.51 13.29
N ASP A 79 -6.30 1.67 12.73
CA ASP A 79 -6.17 1.81 11.28
C ASP A 79 -4.75 1.43 10.86
N LEU A 80 -4.62 0.81 9.69
CA LEU A 80 -3.33 0.69 9.03
C LEU A 80 -3.02 2.03 8.38
N VAL A 81 -2.08 2.75 8.95
CA VAL A 81 -1.79 4.12 8.53
C VAL A 81 -0.30 4.23 8.23
N PRO A 82 0.09 4.84 7.10
CA PRO A 82 1.35 5.56 7.06
C PRO A 82 1.28 6.61 8.19
N PRO A 83 2.14 6.57 9.20
CA PRO A 83 1.92 7.28 10.46
C PRO A 83 1.82 8.82 10.36
N GLU A 84 2.11 9.42 9.18
CA GLU A 84 2.32 10.86 8.97
C GLU A 84 1.65 11.45 7.71
N ILE A 85 0.62 10.84 7.13
CA ILE A 85 0.06 11.31 5.83
C ILE A 85 -1.45 11.52 5.92
N ASP A 86 -1.88 12.77 5.79
CA ASP A 86 -3.25 13.20 6.13
C ASP A 86 -4.10 13.68 4.92
N HIS A 87 -3.59 13.61 3.68
CA HIS A 87 -4.38 14.11 2.52
C HIS A 87 -4.06 13.52 1.13
N TRP A 88 -2.85 12.99 0.88
CA TRP A 88 -2.46 12.59 -0.48
C TRP A 88 -2.69 11.12 -0.82
N PHE A 89 -3.08 10.30 0.15
CA PHE A 89 -3.27 8.85 -0.02
C PHE A 89 -4.47 8.45 -0.89
N HIS A 90 -5.36 9.41 -1.16
CA HIS A 90 -6.51 9.25 -2.05
C HIS A 90 -6.37 10.05 -3.34
N LEU A 91 -5.22 10.71 -3.57
CA LEU A 91 -5.03 11.48 -4.80
C LEU A 91 -4.86 10.53 -5.99
N ASN A 92 -5.71 10.75 -7.00
CA ASN A 92 -5.49 10.25 -8.35
C ASN A 92 -4.44 11.15 -9.03
N PRO A 93 -3.41 10.59 -9.69
CA PRO A 93 -3.17 9.17 -9.97
C PRO A 93 -2.58 8.41 -8.78
N PRO A 94 -2.75 7.07 -8.72
CA PRO A 94 -2.20 6.28 -7.63
C PRO A 94 -0.68 6.44 -7.60
N LEU A 95 -0.13 6.68 -6.41
CA LEU A 95 1.28 7.01 -6.25
C LEU A 95 2.15 5.80 -6.52
N ARG A 96 3.26 6.03 -7.21
CA ARG A 96 4.26 4.98 -7.43
C ARG A 96 4.84 4.56 -6.10
N ALA A 97 4.98 3.26 -5.90
CA ALA A 97 5.55 2.71 -4.69
C ALA A 97 6.44 1.51 -4.97
N GLU A 98 7.34 1.27 -4.03
CA GLU A 98 8.11 0.04 -3.92
C GLU A 98 7.70 -0.69 -2.64
N LEU A 99 7.29 -1.95 -2.77
CA LEU A 99 6.98 -2.83 -1.65
C LEU A 99 8.13 -3.81 -1.46
N ARG A 100 8.75 -3.79 -0.28
CA ARG A 100 9.74 -4.80 0.11
C ARG A 100 9.01 -5.97 0.76
N ILE A 101 8.98 -7.09 0.06
CA ILE A 101 8.49 -8.34 0.62
C ILE A 101 9.69 -9.05 1.24
N SER A 102 9.68 -9.11 2.57
CA SER A 102 10.58 -9.97 3.31
C SER A 102 10.28 -11.41 2.89
N GLY A 103 11.17 -12.04 2.12
CA GLY A 103 11.03 -13.43 1.74
C GLY A 103 11.03 -14.31 2.98
N ASN A 104 9.86 -14.59 3.53
CA ASN A 104 9.63 -15.65 4.50
C ASN A 104 8.46 -16.47 4.00
N ASN A 105 8.80 -17.69 3.55
CA ASN A 105 7.91 -18.84 3.48
C ASN A 105 6.94 -18.83 4.67
N CYS A 106 5.66 -18.87 4.37
CA CYS A 106 4.67 -19.82 4.91
C CYS A 106 3.34 -19.58 4.20
#